data_AF-A0AAV1CW86-F1
#
_entry.id   AF-A0AAV1CW86-F1
#
_cell.length_a   1.000
_cell.length_b   1.000
_cell.length_c   1.000
_cell.angle_alpha   90.00
_cell.angle_beta   90.00
_cell.angle_gamma   90.00
#
_symmetry.space_group_name_H-M   'P 1'
#
loop_
_entity.id
_entity.type
_entity.pdbx_description
1 polymer ?
#
loop_
_entity_poly.entity_id
_entity_poly.type
_entity_poly.pdbx_seq_one_letter_code
_entity_poly.pdbx_strand_id
1 'polypeptide(L)'
;MENREESICIIGAGISGLLACKYVLSKGFSPVVFESSSSIGGVWTKTIGITKLQTPKPIFQFSDFPWSPSVDTDFPTSNQVLDYIQSYTKHFDLYPYIRFNTKVLRLRFETPDEKTQPTLDSGELFRNKGTWMVTVQNNETGSTEIIRFKYVILCVGRFSGEPNVPEFPAGKGPEAFQGKVIHSMEYSNMDDADAAEFIKGKSVAVVGFQKSALDIAMECSTANGLDHPCTVLYRTKHWTVPDYLPWGIPLAFLYLSRFSELLVHKPDEGFLLSILATFLSPLRWIFSKFVESDIKNKLRLTKFGMVPEHSFLNEMNSCLISTVPDGFYNRVESGSINLKNAPTFGFCKNGILVGNGKDQEAEKVVEADIVILCTGFRGIHKLKHIFESTIFQDYIAGSNDAAVPLYRKPMLPTTSFVSNWQVMVKDTDAMKP
;
A
#
# COMPACT_ATOMS: atom_id res chain seq x y z
N MET A 1 -13.99 31.89 -21.98
CA MET A 1 -13.61 30.51 -21.64
C MET A 1 -14.90 29.78 -21.32
N GLU A 2 -15.34 28.87 -22.19
CA GLU A 2 -16.56 28.09 -21.98
C GLU A 2 -16.41 27.22 -20.72
N ASN A 3 -17.23 27.48 -19.70
CA ASN A 3 -17.40 26.60 -18.55
C ASN A 3 -18.05 25.31 -19.03
N ARG A 4 -17.26 24.30 -19.42
CA ARG A 4 -17.77 22.95 -19.59
C ARG A 4 -18.06 22.37 -18.20
N GLU A 5 -19.32 22.10 -17.91
CA GLU A 5 -19.70 21.28 -16.76
C GLU A 5 -19.48 19.81 -17.12
N GLU A 6 -18.42 19.20 -16.58
CA GLU A 6 -18.21 17.76 -16.68
C GLU A 6 -18.87 17.05 -15.48
N SER A 7 -19.46 15.88 -15.71
CA SER A 7 -20.28 15.25 -14.67
C SER A 7 -19.44 14.63 -13.55
N ILE A 8 -18.33 13.95 -13.90
CA ILE A 8 -17.54 13.16 -12.94
C ILE A 8 -16.04 13.32 -13.21
N CYS A 9 -15.31 13.77 -12.21
CA CYS A 9 -13.84 13.76 -12.19
C CYS A 9 -13.36 12.47 -11.51
N ILE A 10 -12.38 11.80 -12.11
CA ILE A 10 -11.67 10.65 -11.52
C ILE A 10 -10.19 11.02 -11.42
N ILE A 11 -9.58 10.83 -10.25
CA ILE A 11 -8.20 11.26 -10.01
C ILE A 11 -7.30 10.04 -9.89
N GLY A 12 -6.45 9.82 -10.91
CA GLY A 12 -5.53 8.70 -11.05
C GLY A 12 -6.05 7.63 -12.00
N ALA A 13 -5.20 7.15 -12.91
CA ALA A 13 -5.45 6.06 -13.87
C ALA A 13 -4.70 4.76 -13.48
N GLY A 14 -4.57 4.52 -12.16
CA GLY A 14 -4.26 3.18 -11.64
C GLY A 14 -5.48 2.25 -11.72
N ILE A 15 -5.34 1.02 -11.23
CA ILE A 15 -6.42 -0.01 -11.24
C ILE A 15 -7.77 0.56 -10.79
N SER A 16 -7.80 1.31 -9.69
CA SER A 16 -9.04 1.86 -9.14
C SER A 16 -9.70 2.90 -10.04
N GLY A 17 -8.92 3.75 -10.68
CA GLY A 17 -9.43 4.77 -11.59
C GLY A 17 -9.98 4.17 -12.86
N LEU A 18 -9.31 3.15 -13.40
CA LEU A 18 -9.75 2.41 -14.58
C LEU A 18 -11.07 1.67 -14.32
N LEU A 19 -11.17 0.96 -13.19
CA LEU A 19 -12.42 0.30 -12.77
C LEU A 19 -13.54 1.32 -12.52
N ALA A 20 -13.23 2.45 -11.88
CA ALA A 20 -14.20 3.52 -11.66
C ALA A 20 -14.71 4.11 -12.98
N CYS A 21 -13.80 4.39 -13.93
CA CYS A 21 -14.10 4.91 -15.26
C CYS A 21 -15.04 3.95 -16.01
N LYS A 22 -14.66 2.66 -16.11
CA LYS A 22 -15.51 1.63 -16.74
C LYS A 22 -16.88 1.54 -16.07
N TYR A 23 -16.93 1.58 -14.75
CA TYR A 23 -18.20 1.50 -14.01
C TYR A 23 -19.11 2.69 -14.30
N VAL A 24 -18.61 3.93 -14.22
CA VAL A 24 -19.46 5.11 -14.44
C VAL A 24 -19.90 5.24 -15.90
N LEU A 25 -19.07 4.81 -16.86
CA LEU A 25 -19.47 4.69 -18.27
C LEU A 25 -20.62 3.70 -18.44
N SER A 26 -20.57 2.55 -17.77
CA SER A 26 -21.67 1.56 -17.79
C SER A 26 -22.98 2.06 -17.19
N LYS A 27 -22.95 3.19 -16.46
CA LYS A 27 -24.12 3.87 -15.91
C LYS A 27 -24.57 5.07 -16.74
N GLY A 28 -23.96 5.31 -17.89
CA GLY A 28 -24.32 6.39 -18.81
C GLY A 28 -23.77 7.77 -18.43
N PHE A 29 -22.80 7.84 -17.52
CA PHE A 29 -22.12 9.09 -17.18
C PHE A 29 -20.93 9.36 -18.10
N SER A 30 -20.52 10.63 -18.22
CA SER A 30 -19.31 11.06 -18.93
C SER A 30 -18.22 11.44 -17.92
N PRO A 31 -17.24 10.57 -17.66
CA PRO A 31 -16.11 10.87 -16.78
C PRO A 31 -14.96 11.58 -17.52
N VAL A 32 -14.12 12.26 -16.74
CA VAL A 32 -12.73 12.59 -17.13
C VAL A 32 -11.79 12.08 -16.05
N VAL A 33 -10.80 11.30 -16.46
CA VAL A 33 -9.75 10.76 -15.60
C VAL A 33 -8.50 11.62 -15.76
N PHE A 34 -8.01 12.20 -14.67
CA PHE A 34 -6.73 12.91 -14.65
C PHE A 34 -5.62 11.99 -14.15
N GLU A 35 -4.59 11.78 -14.95
CA GLU A 35 -3.40 11.00 -14.60
C GLU A 35 -2.16 11.90 -14.66
N SER A 36 -1.40 11.92 -13.56
CA SER A 36 -0.17 12.68 -13.44
C SER A 36 0.98 12.16 -14.30
N SER A 37 0.99 10.85 -14.59
CA SER A 37 1.96 10.17 -15.44
C SER A 37 1.59 10.22 -16.92
N SER A 38 2.53 9.83 -17.79
CA SER A 38 2.30 9.60 -19.21
C SER A 38 1.68 8.22 -19.51
N SER A 39 1.47 7.37 -18.50
CA SER A 39 0.93 6.02 -18.67
C SER A 39 -0.10 5.62 -17.61
N ILE A 40 -0.94 4.65 -17.93
CA ILE A 40 -1.84 3.98 -16.98
C ILE A 40 -1.08 2.95 -16.12
N GLY A 41 -1.72 2.43 -15.07
CA GLY A 41 -1.23 1.28 -14.29
C GLY A 41 -0.88 1.62 -12.85
N GLY A 42 -0.62 2.90 -12.55
CA GLY A 42 -0.32 3.38 -11.20
C GLY A 42 0.94 2.71 -10.65
N VAL A 43 0.85 2.10 -9.46
CA VAL A 43 2.00 1.45 -8.79
C VAL A 43 2.69 0.35 -9.59
N TRP A 44 2.05 -0.18 -10.64
CA TRP A 44 2.60 -1.24 -11.49
C TRP A 44 3.50 -0.72 -12.62
N THR A 45 3.61 0.59 -12.82
CA THR A 45 4.48 1.16 -13.87
C THR A 45 5.95 1.18 -13.46
N LYS A 46 6.23 1.23 -12.15
CA LYS A 46 7.57 1.30 -11.58
C LYS A 46 7.58 0.45 -10.30
N THR A 47 8.24 -0.70 -10.38
CA THR A 47 8.33 -1.70 -9.31
C THR A 47 9.77 -2.15 -9.15
N ILE A 48 10.11 -2.75 -8.01
CA ILE A 48 11.36 -3.49 -7.84
C ILE A 48 11.39 -4.65 -8.87
N GLY A 49 12.52 -4.93 -9.51
CA GLY A 49 12.59 -5.82 -10.68
C GLY A 49 12.04 -7.22 -10.43
N ILE A 50 12.30 -7.79 -9.25
CA ILE A 50 11.77 -9.13 -8.88
C ILE A 50 10.33 -9.12 -8.35
N THR A 51 9.64 -7.98 -8.38
CA THR A 51 8.27 -7.87 -7.85
C THR A 51 7.32 -8.78 -8.63
N LYS A 52 6.69 -9.70 -7.91
CA LYS A 52 5.54 -10.48 -8.36
C LYS A 52 4.30 -10.12 -7.57
N LEU A 53 3.15 -10.43 -8.15
CA LEU A 53 1.87 -10.33 -7.48
C LEU A 53 1.89 -11.13 -6.18
N GLN A 54 1.40 -10.54 -5.09
CA GLN A 54 1.41 -11.17 -3.77
C GLN A 54 0.21 -12.09 -3.55
N THR A 55 -0.80 -12.07 -4.43
CA THR A 55 -1.99 -12.92 -4.37
C THR A 55 -2.07 -13.79 -5.63
N PRO A 56 -2.64 -15.00 -5.55
CA PRO A 56 -2.86 -15.80 -6.75
C PRO A 56 -3.68 -15.06 -7.81
N LYS A 57 -3.32 -15.21 -9.08
CA LYS A 57 -3.98 -14.54 -10.22
C LYS A 57 -5.51 -14.65 -10.22
N PRO A 58 -6.17 -15.77 -9.86
CA PRO A 58 -7.63 -15.86 -9.90
C PRO A 58 -8.31 -14.98 -8.85
N ILE A 59 -7.62 -14.68 -7.74
CA ILE A 59 -8.13 -13.84 -6.64
C ILE A 59 -7.93 -12.35 -6.95
N PHE A 60 -6.95 -12.01 -7.79
CA PHE A 60 -6.69 -10.63 -8.23
C PHE A 60 -7.45 -10.25 -9.51
N GLN A 61 -7.92 -11.22 -10.28
CA GLN A 61 -8.58 -11.02 -11.57
C GLN A 61 -9.82 -10.12 -11.46
N PHE A 62 -10.01 -9.23 -12.43
CA PHE A 62 -11.27 -8.50 -12.58
C PHE A 62 -12.41 -9.47 -12.94
N SER A 63 -13.58 -9.26 -12.34
CA SER A 63 -14.72 -10.18 -12.45
C SER A 63 -15.26 -10.34 -13.88
N ASP A 64 -14.96 -9.39 -14.76
CA ASP A 64 -15.42 -9.32 -16.14
C ASP A 64 -14.29 -9.37 -17.18
N PHE A 65 -13.05 -9.66 -16.77
CA PHE A 65 -11.91 -9.72 -17.68
C PHE A 65 -10.87 -10.75 -17.23
N PRO A 66 -10.80 -11.93 -17.88
CA PRO A 66 -9.87 -12.98 -17.48
C PRO A 66 -8.42 -12.65 -17.83
N TRP A 67 -7.48 -13.26 -17.11
CA TRP A 67 -6.07 -13.22 -17.50
C TRP A 67 -5.84 -13.89 -18.86
N SER A 68 -4.83 -13.42 -19.60
CA SER A 68 -4.41 -14.11 -20.83
C SER A 68 -3.99 -15.55 -20.51
N PRO A 69 -4.39 -16.55 -21.32
CA PRO A 69 -3.93 -17.93 -21.18
C PRO A 69 -2.40 -18.09 -21.26
N SER A 70 -1.70 -17.11 -21.84
CA SER A 70 -0.23 -17.08 -21.90
C SER A 70 0.45 -16.84 -20.54
N VAL A 71 -0.29 -16.39 -19.53
CA VAL A 71 0.22 -16.22 -18.17
C VAL A 71 -0.02 -17.52 -17.41
N ASP A 72 0.96 -18.42 -17.45
CA ASP A 72 0.90 -19.77 -16.89
C ASP A 72 1.22 -19.84 -15.39
N THR A 73 1.92 -18.85 -14.84
CA THR A 73 2.22 -18.73 -13.40
C THR A 73 1.00 -18.36 -12.55
N ASP A 74 0.99 -18.76 -11.27
CA ASP A 74 -0.02 -18.35 -10.29
C ASP A 74 0.22 -16.94 -9.74
N PHE A 75 1.48 -16.46 -9.77
CA PHE A 75 1.88 -15.16 -9.24
C PHE A 75 2.59 -14.35 -10.34
N PRO A 76 1.81 -13.64 -11.19
CA PRO A 76 2.35 -12.89 -12.32
C PRO A 76 3.41 -11.86 -11.92
N THR A 77 4.38 -11.61 -12.79
CA THR A 77 5.37 -10.53 -12.63
C THR A 77 4.72 -9.16 -12.75
N SER A 78 5.39 -8.11 -12.27
CA SER A 78 4.93 -6.72 -12.44
C SER A 78 4.60 -6.38 -13.90
N ASN A 79 5.44 -6.80 -14.84
CA ASN A 79 5.21 -6.60 -16.29
C ASN A 79 3.93 -7.30 -16.76
N GLN A 80 3.71 -8.57 -16.36
CA GLN A 80 2.48 -9.29 -16.71
C GLN A 80 1.23 -8.63 -16.11
N VAL A 81 1.33 -8.09 -14.89
CA VAL A 81 0.24 -7.31 -14.27
C VAL A 81 -0.03 -6.02 -15.06
N LEU A 82 1.02 -5.29 -15.45
CA LEU A 82 0.87 -4.07 -16.24
C LEU A 82 0.24 -4.37 -17.61
N ASP A 83 0.68 -5.42 -18.31
CA ASP A 83 0.10 -5.88 -19.58
C ASP A 83 -1.39 -6.22 -19.43
N TYR A 84 -1.78 -6.85 -18.34
CA TYR A 84 -3.18 -7.15 -18.03
C TYR A 84 -4.01 -5.88 -17.85
N ILE A 85 -3.48 -4.88 -17.12
CA ILE A 85 -4.17 -3.59 -16.92
C ILE A 85 -4.28 -2.83 -18.25
N GLN A 86 -3.24 -2.83 -19.08
CA GLN A 86 -3.27 -2.22 -20.41
C GLN A 86 -4.28 -2.92 -21.33
N SER A 87 -4.31 -4.26 -21.31
CA SER A 87 -5.27 -5.07 -22.07
C SER A 87 -6.71 -4.77 -21.65
N TYR A 88 -6.97 -4.65 -20.34
CA TYR A 88 -8.28 -4.24 -19.81
C TYR A 88 -8.68 -2.84 -20.31
N THR A 89 -7.76 -1.88 -20.20
CA THR A 89 -7.99 -0.47 -20.61
C THR A 89 -8.32 -0.37 -22.09
N LYS A 90 -7.63 -1.15 -22.93
CA LYS A 90 -7.89 -1.23 -24.38
C LYS A 90 -9.21 -1.95 -24.68
N HIS A 91 -9.49 -3.06 -24.00
CA HIS A 91 -10.70 -3.86 -24.23
C HIS A 91 -11.99 -3.06 -23.97
N PHE A 92 -11.99 -2.22 -22.94
CA PHE A 92 -13.14 -1.38 -22.57
C PHE A 92 -13.06 0.05 -23.13
N ASP A 93 -12.13 0.32 -24.05
CA ASP A 93 -11.93 1.63 -24.71
C ASP A 93 -11.89 2.83 -23.73
N LEU A 94 -11.05 2.71 -22.69
CA LEU A 94 -11.01 3.72 -21.61
C LEU A 94 -10.04 4.87 -21.89
N TYR A 95 -9.06 4.70 -22.79
CA TYR A 95 -8.06 5.72 -23.12
C TYR A 95 -8.63 7.09 -23.50
N PRO A 96 -9.73 7.20 -24.29
CA PRO A 96 -10.30 8.50 -24.66
C PRO A 96 -10.75 9.37 -23.47
N TYR A 97 -10.98 8.76 -22.31
CA TYR A 97 -11.42 9.46 -21.10
C TYR A 97 -10.27 9.89 -20.19
N ILE A 98 -9.02 9.58 -20.54
CA ILE A 98 -7.84 9.81 -19.70
C ILE A 98 -7.03 11.00 -20.24
N ARG A 99 -6.83 12.00 -19.38
CA ARG A 99 -5.89 13.10 -19.58
C ARG A 99 -4.59 12.78 -18.86
N PHE A 100 -3.61 12.29 -19.62
CA PHE A 100 -2.25 12.04 -19.13
C PHE A 100 -1.49 13.33 -18.85
N ASN A 101 -0.38 13.21 -18.15
CA ASN A 101 0.49 14.32 -17.75
C ASN A 101 -0.28 15.48 -17.10
N THR A 102 -1.40 15.19 -16.46
CA THR A 102 -2.31 16.19 -15.88
C THR A 102 -2.53 15.87 -14.41
N LYS A 103 -1.83 16.58 -13.54
CA LYS A 103 -1.86 16.39 -12.10
C LYS A 103 -2.96 17.24 -11.47
N VAL A 104 -3.83 16.61 -10.68
CA VAL A 104 -4.75 17.37 -9.81
C VAL A 104 -3.96 17.93 -8.63
N LEU A 105 -4.00 19.25 -8.46
CA LEU A 105 -3.32 19.97 -7.39
C LEU A 105 -4.23 20.21 -6.19
N ARG A 106 -5.50 20.57 -6.45
CA ARG A 106 -6.41 21.02 -5.39
C ARG A 106 -7.87 20.73 -5.71
N LEU A 107 -8.64 20.42 -4.66
CA LEU A 107 -10.08 20.26 -4.66
C LEU A 107 -10.74 21.29 -3.74
N ARG A 108 -11.62 22.10 -4.31
CA ARG A 108 -12.48 23.04 -3.57
C ARG A 108 -13.94 22.72 -3.85
N PHE A 109 -14.75 22.59 -2.80
CA PHE A 109 -16.20 22.45 -2.94
C PHE A 109 -16.85 23.82 -2.82
N GLU A 110 -17.69 24.17 -3.79
CA GLU A 110 -18.46 25.42 -3.80
C GLU A 110 -19.94 25.11 -3.63
N THR A 111 -20.60 25.80 -2.68
CA THR A 111 -22.06 25.77 -2.50
C THR A 111 -22.68 27.08 -3.01
N PRO A 112 -23.91 27.04 -3.54
CA PRO A 112 -24.62 28.25 -3.97
C PRO A 112 -24.95 29.25 -2.84
N ASP A 113 -24.90 28.80 -1.58
CA ASP A 113 -25.22 29.59 -0.40
C ASP A 113 -23.99 29.60 0.54
N GLU A 114 -23.35 30.76 0.71
CA GLU A 114 -22.11 30.92 1.51
C GLU A 114 -22.35 30.75 3.02
N LYS A 115 -23.62 30.84 3.47
CA LYS A 115 -23.99 30.81 4.89
C LYS A 115 -24.14 29.41 5.47
N THR A 116 -24.13 28.37 4.64
CA THR A 116 -24.16 26.97 5.07
C THR A 116 -22.82 26.33 4.73
N GLN A 117 -21.80 26.60 5.54
CA GLN A 117 -20.64 25.71 5.55
C GLN A 117 -21.14 24.30 5.89
N PRO A 118 -20.74 23.28 5.12
CA PRO A 118 -21.21 21.91 5.33
C PRO A 118 -20.81 21.44 6.73
N THR A 119 -21.78 21.29 7.64
CA THR A 119 -21.59 20.61 8.92
C THR A 119 -21.70 19.11 8.70
N LEU A 120 -20.70 18.35 9.16
CA LEU A 120 -20.58 16.92 8.87
C LEU A 120 -21.65 16.04 9.53
N ASP A 121 -22.39 16.57 10.51
CA ASP A 121 -23.31 15.79 11.35
C ASP A 121 -24.73 15.67 10.77
N SER A 122 -25.08 16.46 9.75
CA SER A 122 -26.38 16.35 9.10
C SER A 122 -26.24 15.65 7.75
N GLY A 123 -27.04 14.61 7.51
CA GLY A 123 -27.22 13.99 6.19
C GLY A 123 -27.74 14.95 5.10
N GLU A 124 -27.73 16.26 5.35
CA GLU A 124 -28.11 17.36 4.46
C GLU A 124 -27.01 17.71 3.45
N LEU A 125 -25.75 17.31 3.68
CA LEU A 125 -24.67 17.44 2.68
C LEU A 125 -25.08 16.85 1.31
N PHE A 126 -25.86 15.77 1.30
CA PHE A 126 -26.29 15.07 0.07
C PHE A 126 -27.42 15.77 -0.69
N ARG A 127 -28.08 16.77 -0.07
CA ARG A 127 -29.15 17.56 -0.74
C ARG A 127 -28.61 18.84 -1.39
N ASN A 128 -27.37 19.23 -1.09
CA ASN A 128 -26.80 20.47 -1.59
C ASN A 128 -26.36 20.36 -3.06
N LYS A 129 -26.78 21.33 -3.86
CA LYS A 129 -26.44 21.49 -5.30
C LYS A 129 -25.03 22.05 -5.52
N GLY A 130 -24.07 21.66 -4.69
CA GLY A 130 -22.69 22.16 -4.79
C GLY A 130 -21.90 21.51 -5.94
N THR A 131 -20.81 22.16 -6.34
CA THR A 131 -19.90 21.70 -7.40
C THR A 131 -18.47 21.66 -6.90
N TRP A 132 -17.68 20.72 -7.42
CA TRP A 132 -16.25 20.64 -7.20
C TRP A 132 -15.49 21.48 -8.22
N MET A 133 -14.66 22.40 -7.73
CA MET A 133 -13.63 23.07 -8.47
C MET A 133 -12.34 22.25 -8.36
N VAL A 134 -11.89 21.73 -9.49
CA VAL A 134 -10.70 20.87 -9.58
C VAL A 134 -9.59 21.68 -10.27
N THR A 135 -8.56 22.03 -9.52
CA THR A 135 -7.36 22.68 -10.05
C THR A 135 -6.43 21.61 -10.57
N VAL A 136 -6.15 21.63 -11.87
CA VAL A 136 -5.25 20.69 -12.53
C VAL A 136 -4.10 21.42 -13.20
N GLN A 137 -2.94 20.78 -13.24
CA GLN A 137 -1.74 21.27 -13.90
C GLN A 137 -1.30 20.26 -14.94
N ASN A 138 -1.06 20.73 -16.16
CA ASN A 138 -0.36 19.95 -17.17
C ASN A 138 1.15 19.96 -16.85
N ASN A 139 1.73 18.79 -16.63
CA ASN A 139 3.12 18.61 -16.23
C ASN A 139 4.11 18.90 -17.37
N GLU A 140 3.68 18.84 -18.63
CA GLU A 140 4.52 19.13 -19.80
C GLU A 140 4.61 20.64 -20.08
N THR A 141 3.48 21.35 -19.98
CA THR A 141 3.41 22.80 -20.28
C THR A 141 3.54 23.67 -19.04
N GLY A 142 3.32 23.12 -17.84
CA GLY A 142 3.22 23.86 -16.58
C GLY A 142 1.92 24.66 -16.43
N SER A 143 1.02 24.62 -17.42
CA SER A 143 -0.23 25.40 -17.39
C SER A 143 -1.22 24.84 -16.39
N THR A 144 -1.87 25.73 -15.63
CA THR A 144 -2.90 25.38 -14.66
C THR A 144 -4.27 25.79 -15.18
N GLU A 145 -5.25 24.91 -15.04
CA GLU A 145 -6.65 25.18 -15.33
C GLU A 145 -7.53 24.76 -14.13
N ILE A 146 -8.72 25.37 -14.04
CA ILE A 146 -9.72 25.02 -13.03
C ILE A 146 -10.96 24.54 -13.77
N ILE A 147 -11.37 23.30 -13.51
CA ILE A 147 -12.52 22.66 -14.16
C ILE A 147 -13.59 22.34 -13.12
N ARG A 148 -14.86 22.51 -13.52
CA ARG A 148 -16.03 22.25 -12.69
C ARG A 148 -16.55 20.84 -12.89
N PHE A 149 -16.76 20.15 -11.77
CA PHE A 149 -17.33 18.82 -11.74
C PHE A 149 -18.46 18.70 -10.73
N LYS A 150 -19.45 17.86 -11.05
CA LYS A 150 -20.52 17.55 -10.11
C LYS A 150 -20.10 16.52 -9.05
N TYR A 151 -19.30 15.54 -9.47
CA TYR A 151 -18.79 14.46 -8.61
C TYR A 151 -17.27 14.30 -8.76
N VAL A 152 -16.60 13.86 -7.69
CA VAL A 152 -15.16 13.51 -7.70
C VAL A 152 -14.95 12.10 -7.14
N ILE A 153 -14.18 11.28 -7.85
CA ILE A 153 -13.78 9.94 -7.40
C ILE A 153 -12.26 9.94 -7.22
N LEU A 154 -11.82 9.66 -5.99
CA LEU A 154 -10.42 9.66 -5.61
C LEU A 154 -9.80 8.27 -5.79
N CYS A 155 -8.82 8.17 -6.69
CA CYS A 155 -8.09 6.95 -7.05
C CYS A 155 -6.56 7.17 -7.02
N VAL A 156 -6.09 8.04 -6.10
CA VAL A 156 -4.69 8.53 -6.04
C VAL A 156 -3.66 7.51 -5.50
N GLY A 157 -4.12 6.37 -4.98
CA GLY A 157 -3.28 5.33 -4.36
C GLY A 157 -2.59 5.77 -3.06
N ARG A 158 -2.20 4.81 -2.21
CA ARG A 158 -1.55 5.08 -0.89
C ARG A 158 -0.06 4.80 -0.84
N PHE A 159 0.45 3.97 -1.74
CA PHE A 159 1.83 3.45 -1.72
C PHE A 159 2.71 4.09 -2.79
N SER A 160 2.51 5.38 -3.04
CA SER A 160 3.25 6.14 -4.05
C SER A 160 3.24 7.64 -3.75
N GLY A 161 4.22 8.36 -4.29
CA GLY A 161 4.28 9.83 -4.31
C GLY A 161 4.90 10.48 -3.08
N GLU A 162 4.60 9.98 -1.88
CA GLU A 162 5.12 10.54 -0.63
C GLU A 162 5.81 9.46 0.22
N PRO A 163 7.14 9.30 0.12
CA PRO A 163 7.87 8.31 0.90
C PRO A 163 7.82 8.62 2.40
N ASN A 164 7.71 7.59 3.23
CA ASN A 164 7.76 7.77 4.68
C ASN A 164 9.19 7.69 5.18
N VAL A 165 9.91 8.80 5.12
CA VAL A 165 11.26 8.91 5.68
C VAL A 165 11.16 9.23 7.19
N PRO A 166 11.81 8.45 8.08
CA PRO A 166 11.84 8.75 9.50
C PRO A 166 12.57 10.07 9.80
N GLU A 167 12.17 10.74 10.87
CA GLU A 167 12.82 11.95 11.35
C GLU A 167 13.91 11.59 12.36
N PHE A 168 15.03 12.31 12.31
CA PHE A 168 16.19 12.06 13.16
C PHE A 168 16.62 13.35 13.87
N PRO A 169 17.18 13.24 15.10
CA PRO A 169 17.89 14.35 15.72
C PRO A 169 19.05 14.84 14.86
N ALA A 170 19.40 16.12 15.00
CA ALA A 170 20.52 16.72 14.26
C ALA A 170 21.83 15.93 14.49
N GLY A 171 22.50 15.58 13.39
CA GLY A 171 23.75 14.82 13.41
C GLY A 171 23.57 13.32 13.66
N LYS A 172 22.33 12.83 13.65
CA LYS A 172 22.00 11.40 13.77
C LYS A 172 21.14 10.90 12.60
N GLY A 173 20.82 11.74 11.62
CA GLY A 173 20.11 11.38 10.40
C GLY A 173 21.03 11.10 9.22
N PRO A 174 20.46 10.93 8.00
CA PRO A 174 21.22 10.67 6.78
C PRO A 174 22.40 11.63 6.53
N GLU A 175 22.33 12.86 7.05
CA GLU A 175 23.41 13.85 6.98
C GLU A 175 24.71 13.44 7.68
N ALA A 176 24.64 12.52 8.64
CA ALA A 176 25.79 11.99 9.36
C ALA A 176 26.52 10.86 8.61
N PHE A 177 25.91 10.33 7.54
CA PHE A 177 26.39 9.18 6.78
C PHE A 177 27.14 9.62 5.51
N GLN A 178 28.29 9.03 5.24
CA GLN A 178 29.08 9.33 4.03
C GLN A 178 28.64 8.54 2.80
N GLY A 179 27.92 7.44 3.00
CA GLY A 179 27.36 6.65 1.90
C GLY A 179 26.07 7.23 1.36
N LYS A 180 25.37 6.44 0.54
CA LYS A 180 24.13 6.87 -0.11
C LYS A 180 22.90 6.40 0.68
N VAL A 181 21.99 7.31 1.01
CA VAL A 181 20.66 6.96 1.53
C VAL A 181 19.61 7.24 0.46
N ILE A 182 18.74 6.27 0.19
CA ILE A 182 17.56 6.44 -0.67
C ILE A 182 16.33 5.77 -0.04
N HIS A 183 15.14 6.15 -0.48
CA HIS A 183 13.92 5.39 -0.18
C HIS A 183 13.68 4.29 -1.22
N SER A 184 12.94 3.24 -0.85
CA SER A 184 12.54 2.16 -1.78
C SER A 184 11.81 2.65 -3.03
N MET A 185 11.17 3.82 -2.94
CA MET A 185 10.51 4.49 -4.06
C MET A 185 11.51 4.98 -5.12
N GLU A 186 12.65 5.53 -4.69
CA GLU A 186 13.70 5.96 -5.61
C GLU A 186 14.35 4.74 -6.27
N TYR A 187 14.58 3.68 -5.50
CA TYR A 187 15.10 2.41 -6.03
C TYR A 187 14.15 1.81 -7.07
N SER A 188 12.84 1.74 -6.81
CA SER A 188 11.85 1.21 -7.75
C SER A 188 11.65 2.06 -9.02
N ASN A 189 12.12 3.32 -9.01
CA ASN A 189 12.04 4.20 -10.17
C ASN A 189 13.21 4.01 -11.14
N MET A 190 14.32 3.42 -10.67
CA MET A 190 15.45 3.02 -11.51
C MET A 190 15.01 1.93 -12.49
N ASP A 191 15.63 1.90 -13.66
CA ASP A 191 15.50 0.75 -14.54
C ASP A 191 16.32 -0.43 -13.99
N ASP A 192 15.96 -1.66 -14.34
CA ASP A 192 16.54 -2.87 -13.73
C ASP A 192 18.07 -2.92 -13.81
N ALA A 193 18.66 -2.43 -14.91
CA ALA A 193 20.11 -2.37 -15.09
C ALA A 193 20.78 -1.36 -14.16
N ASP A 194 20.17 -0.19 -13.97
CA ASP A 194 20.69 0.86 -13.09
C ASP A 194 20.56 0.44 -11.62
N ALA A 195 19.44 -0.19 -11.25
CA ALA A 195 19.24 -0.75 -9.92
C ALA A 195 20.27 -1.84 -9.60
N ALA A 196 20.54 -2.73 -10.55
CA ALA A 196 21.56 -3.77 -10.40
C ALA A 196 22.97 -3.18 -10.24
N GLU A 197 23.35 -2.18 -11.04
CA GLU A 197 24.65 -1.53 -10.92
C GLU A 197 24.76 -0.71 -9.62
N PHE A 198 23.67 -0.08 -9.18
CA PHE A 198 23.63 0.71 -7.94
C PHE A 198 24.03 -0.11 -6.70
N ILE A 199 23.63 -1.38 -6.62
CA ILE A 199 23.89 -2.25 -5.45
C ILE A 199 25.14 -3.13 -5.61
N LYS A 200 25.68 -3.26 -6.82
CA LYS A 200 26.73 -4.23 -7.14
C LYS A 200 28.04 -3.96 -6.41
N GLY A 201 28.55 -4.98 -5.72
CA GLY A 201 29.79 -4.88 -4.95
C GLY A 201 29.72 -3.91 -3.76
N LYS A 202 28.50 -3.65 -3.26
CA LYS A 202 28.23 -2.73 -2.15
C LYS A 202 27.61 -3.45 -0.97
N SER A 203 28.01 -3.06 0.24
CA SER A 203 27.32 -3.48 1.47
C SER A 203 26.06 -2.65 1.63
N VAL A 204 24.89 -3.29 1.44
CA VAL A 204 23.59 -2.61 1.50
C VAL A 204 22.88 -2.89 2.82
N ALA A 205 22.42 -1.84 3.49
CA ALA A 205 21.51 -1.95 4.63
C ALA A 205 20.08 -1.56 4.21
N VAL A 206 19.14 -2.47 4.39
CA VAL A 206 17.71 -2.28 4.10
C VAL A 206 16.96 -2.07 5.42
N VAL A 207 16.20 -0.97 5.53
CA VAL A 207 15.42 -0.66 6.74
C VAL A 207 13.95 -0.95 6.51
N GLY A 208 13.43 -2.00 7.15
CA GLY A 208 12.04 -2.47 7.00
C GLY A 208 11.97 -4.00 6.89
N PHE A 209 10.77 -4.56 7.07
CA PHE A 209 10.57 -6.02 7.00
C PHE A 209 9.21 -6.39 6.40
N GLN A 210 8.87 -5.74 5.30
CA GLN A 210 7.71 -6.05 4.46
C GLN A 210 8.13 -6.19 3.00
N LYS A 211 7.17 -6.36 2.08
CA LYS A 211 7.41 -6.75 0.69
C LYS A 211 8.59 -6.05 0.02
N SER A 212 8.62 -4.70 -0.01
CA SER A 212 9.72 -3.96 -0.65
C SER A 212 11.08 -4.27 -0.03
N ALA A 213 11.15 -4.39 1.30
CA ALA A 213 12.39 -4.71 2.00
C ALA A 213 12.87 -6.13 1.67
N LEU A 214 11.94 -7.10 1.65
CA LEU A 214 12.25 -8.49 1.33
C LEU A 214 12.75 -8.63 -0.11
N ASP A 215 12.12 -7.95 -1.06
CA ASP A 215 12.51 -8.00 -2.46
C ASP A 215 13.89 -7.36 -2.69
N ILE A 216 14.10 -6.15 -2.18
CA ILE A 216 15.38 -5.43 -2.34
C ILE A 216 16.51 -6.22 -1.66
N ALA A 217 16.27 -6.80 -0.48
CA ALA A 217 17.26 -7.63 0.19
C ALA A 217 17.63 -8.88 -0.64
N MET A 218 16.67 -9.45 -1.38
CA MET A 218 16.92 -10.56 -2.29
C MET A 218 17.68 -10.15 -3.54
N GLU A 219 17.40 -8.99 -4.13
CA GLU A 219 18.19 -8.45 -5.24
C GLU A 219 19.63 -8.20 -4.79
N CYS A 220 19.84 -7.58 -3.62
CA CYS A 220 21.16 -7.35 -3.04
C CYS A 220 21.90 -8.68 -2.79
N SER A 221 21.24 -9.65 -2.17
CA SER A 221 21.81 -10.98 -1.91
C SER A 221 22.17 -11.72 -3.21
N THR A 222 21.36 -11.56 -4.25
CA THR A 222 21.61 -12.18 -5.57
C THR A 222 22.77 -11.52 -6.30
N ALA A 223 22.88 -10.19 -6.23
CA ALA A 223 23.95 -9.43 -6.87
C ALA A 223 25.30 -9.60 -6.19
N ASN A 224 25.32 -9.70 -4.85
CA ASN A 224 26.55 -9.57 -4.07
C ASN A 224 26.97 -10.82 -3.28
N GLY A 225 26.05 -11.77 -3.08
CA GLY A 225 26.35 -13.03 -2.38
C GLY A 225 26.90 -12.82 -0.96
N LEU A 226 27.97 -13.55 -0.64
CA LEU A 226 28.63 -13.51 0.67
C LEU A 226 29.73 -12.44 0.77
N ASP A 227 30.19 -11.93 -0.37
CA ASP A 227 31.28 -10.94 -0.40
C ASP A 227 30.80 -9.60 0.15
N HIS A 228 29.55 -9.21 -0.16
CA HIS A 228 28.90 -8.02 0.40
C HIS A 228 27.47 -8.35 0.85
N PRO A 229 27.30 -8.93 2.05
CA PRO A 229 26.00 -9.39 2.52
C PRO A 229 25.05 -8.23 2.80
N CYS A 230 23.78 -8.40 2.46
CA CYS A 230 22.73 -7.42 2.73
C CYS A 230 22.30 -7.49 4.19
N THR A 231 22.26 -6.37 4.91
CA THR A 231 21.72 -6.33 6.27
C THR A 231 20.30 -5.77 6.28
N VAL A 232 19.33 -6.51 6.80
CA VAL A 232 17.94 -6.07 6.95
C VAL A 232 17.69 -5.69 8.41
N LEU A 233 17.39 -4.42 8.63
CA LEU A 233 17.02 -3.86 9.94
C LEU A 233 15.50 -3.90 10.09
N TYR A 234 15.03 -4.54 11.16
CA TYR A 234 13.60 -4.67 11.43
C TYR A 234 13.25 -4.34 12.87
N ARG A 235 12.14 -3.65 13.07
CA ARG A 235 11.59 -3.38 14.42
C ARG A 235 10.71 -4.53 14.89
N THR A 236 9.70 -4.85 14.09
CA THR A 236 8.67 -5.84 14.39
C THR A 236 8.85 -7.03 13.45
N LYS A 237 8.76 -8.24 13.98
CA LYS A 237 8.72 -9.47 13.18
C LYS A 237 7.32 -9.60 12.60
N HIS A 238 7.21 -9.96 11.33
CA HIS A 238 5.93 -10.12 10.64
C HIS A 238 5.75 -11.54 10.14
N TRP A 239 4.50 -12.01 10.09
CA TRP A 239 4.16 -13.24 9.41
C TRP A 239 4.30 -13.05 7.91
N THR A 240 5.24 -13.76 7.31
CA THR A 240 5.42 -13.80 5.86
C THR A 240 5.01 -15.16 5.33
N VAL A 241 4.25 -15.15 4.24
CA VAL A 241 3.62 -16.35 3.69
C VAL A 241 4.53 -16.92 2.58
N PRO A 242 4.99 -18.19 2.67
CA PRO A 242 5.79 -18.81 1.62
C PRO A 242 4.97 -19.14 0.37
N ASP A 243 3.72 -19.57 0.58
CA ASP A 243 2.80 -19.98 -0.46
C ASP A 243 1.35 -19.83 0.05
N TYR A 244 0.38 -19.86 -0.86
CA TYR A 244 -1.05 -19.75 -0.51
C TYR A 244 -1.67 -21.10 -0.13
N LEU A 245 -0.87 -22.10 0.24
CA LEU A 245 -1.29 -23.48 0.51
C LEU A 245 -0.76 -23.97 1.87
N PRO A 246 -1.17 -23.35 3.00
CA PRO A 246 -0.85 -23.88 4.32
C PRO A 246 -1.30 -25.34 4.45
N TRP A 247 -0.34 -26.26 4.64
CA TRP A 247 -0.56 -27.71 4.62
C TRP A 247 -1.36 -28.23 3.39
N GLY A 248 -1.23 -27.57 2.24
CA GLY A 248 -1.95 -27.94 1.01
C GLY A 248 -3.39 -27.41 0.91
N ILE A 249 -3.87 -26.67 1.92
CA ILE A 249 -5.21 -26.06 1.90
C ILE A 249 -5.10 -24.62 1.39
N PRO A 250 -5.88 -24.19 0.38
CA PRO A 250 -5.90 -22.80 -0.06
C PRO A 250 -6.19 -21.83 1.08
N LEU A 251 -5.28 -20.88 1.32
CA LEU A 251 -5.42 -19.84 2.35
C LEU A 251 -6.73 -19.05 2.16
N ALA A 252 -7.15 -18.89 0.90
CA ALA A 252 -8.41 -18.25 0.55
C ALA A 252 -9.65 -18.98 1.10
N PHE A 253 -9.63 -20.31 1.25
CA PHE A 253 -10.75 -21.02 1.85
C PHE A 253 -10.87 -20.75 3.35
N LEU A 254 -9.74 -20.58 4.02
CA LEU A 254 -9.68 -20.30 5.46
C LEU A 254 -10.07 -18.85 5.79
N TYR A 255 -9.71 -17.88 4.94
CA TYR A 255 -9.86 -16.45 5.25
C TYR A 255 -10.60 -15.59 4.23
N LEU A 256 -10.71 -16.01 2.97
CA LEU A 256 -11.23 -15.21 1.86
C LEU A 256 -12.43 -15.88 1.17
N SER A 257 -13.29 -16.56 1.95
CA SER A 257 -14.48 -17.25 1.46
C SER A 257 -15.75 -16.70 2.12
N ARG A 258 -16.91 -16.94 1.49
CA ARG A 258 -18.20 -16.57 2.12
C ARG A 258 -18.42 -17.28 3.45
N PHE A 259 -17.80 -18.44 3.66
CA PHE A 259 -17.86 -19.15 4.93
C PHE A 259 -16.98 -18.49 5.98
N SER A 260 -15.74 -18.11 5.64
CA SER A 260 -14.84 -17.43 6.60
C SER A 260 -15.40 -16.09 7.07
N GLU A 261 -16.20 -15.44 6.24
CA GLU A 261 -16.97 -14.25 6.58
C GLU A 261 -18.02 -14.46 7.69
N LEU A 262 -18.44 -15.70 7.98
CA LEU A 262 -19.33 -16.01 9.11
C LEU A 262 -18.58 -16.11 10.44
N LEU A 263 -17.25 -16.12 10.40
CA LEU A 263 -16.38 -16.25 11.57
C LEU A 263 -15.94 -14.90 12.15
N VAL A 264 -16.49 -13.79 11.63
CA VAL A 264 -16.02 -12.43 11.88
C VAL A 264 -17.19 -11.54 12.27
N HIS A 265 -17.05 -10.85 13.40
CA HIS A 265 -17.96 -9.79 13.82
C HIS A 265 -17.85 -8.59 12.89
N LYS A 266 -18.99 -8.08 12.42
CA LYS A 266 -19.06 -6.96 11.47
C LYS A 266 -19.76 -5.76 12.10
N PRO A 267 -19.38 -4.52 11.73
CA PRO A 267 -20.17 -3.35 12.06
C PRO A 267 -21.61 -3.52 11.57
N ASP A 268 -22.57 -3.14 12.41
CA ASP A 268 -24.01 -3.17 12.11
C ASP A 268 -24.58 -4.58 11.79
N GLU A 269 -23.94 -5.65 12.26
CA GLU A 269 -24.46 -7.00 12.07
C GLU A 269 -25.74 -7.29 12.88
N GLY A 270 -26.64 -8.11 12.32
CA GLY A 270 -27.85 -8.53 13.02
C GLY A 270 -27.56 -9.53 14.14
N PHE A 271 -28.48 -9.61 15.12
CA PHE A 271 -28.36 -10.48 16.30
C PHE A 271 -27.99 -11.95 15.97
N LEU A 272 -28.62 -12.55 14.95
CA LEU A 272 -28.33 -13.93 14.55
C LEU A 272 -26.92 -14.11 13.98
N LEU A 273 -26.44 -13.13 13.21
CA LEU A 273 -25.08 -13.14 12.66
C LEU A 273 -24.05 -12.99 13.77
N SER A 274 -24.36 -12.16 14.77
CA SER A 274 -23.49 -11.98 15.93
C SER A 274 -23.33 -13.27 16.73
N ILE A 275 -24.43 -13.97 17.03
CA ILE A 275 -24.37 -15.29 17.70
C ILE A 275 -23.54 -16.27 16.88
N LEU A 276 -23.77 -16.33 15.57
CA LEU A 276 -23.05 -17.24 14.69
C LEU A 276 -21.54 -16.93 14.66
N ALA A 277 -21.18 -15.65 14.56
CA ALA A 277 -19.79 -15.20 14.59
C ALA A 277 -19.12 -15.51 15.93
N THR A 278 -19.79 -15.27 17.06
CA THR A 278 -19.26 -15.61 18.38
C THR A 278 -19.04 -17.12 18.51
N PHE A 279 -20.04 -17.93 18.13
CA PHE A 279 -19.95 -19.39 18.21
C PHE A 279 -18.84 -19.96 17.32
N LEU A 280 -18.65 -19.40 16.12
CA LEU A 280 -17.65 -19.85 15.17
C LEU A 280 -16.27 -19.17 15.34
N SER A 281 -16.14 -18.15 16.18
CA SER A 281 -14.87 -17.45 16.43
C SER A 281 -13.71 -18.38 16.86
N PRO A 282 -13.91 -19.46 17.65
CA PRO A 282 -12.82 -20.37 17.97
C PRO A 282 -12.26 -21.09 16.74
N LEU A 283 -13.08 -21.34 15.72
CA LEU A 283 -12.63 -21.96 14.47
C LEU A 283 -11.63 -21.07 13.73
N ARG A 284 -11.85 -19.75 13.76
CA ARG A 284 -10.93 -18.77 13.16
C ARG A 284 -9.59 -18.75 13.87
N TRP A 285 -9.59 -18.87 15.20
CA TRP A 285 -8.37 -19.03 15.98
C TRP A 285 -7.64 -20.34 15.64
N ILE A 286 -8.37 -21.45 15.47
CA ILE A 286 -7.80 -22.73 15.04
C ILE A 286 -7.13 -22.58 13.67
N PHE A 287 -7.79 -21.93 12.69
CA PHE A 287 -7.19 -21.62 11.38
C PHE A 287 -5.90 -20.82 11.54
N SER A 288 -5.86 -19.83 12.45
CA SER A 288 -4.63 -19.07 12.73
C SER A 288 -3.51 -19.99 13.19
N LYS A 289 -3.76 -20.86 14.17
CA LYS A 289 -2.73 -21.77 14.69
C LYS A 289 -2.27 -22.80 13.67
N PHE A 290 -3.18 -23.26 12.83
CA PHE A 290 -2.88 -24.14 11.71
C PHE A 290 -1.91 -23.48 10.72
N VAL A 291 -2.20 -22.25 10.28
CA VAL A 291 -1.35 -21.49 9.37
C VAL A 291 -0.03 -21.09 10.02
N GLU A 292 -0.05 -20.63 11.28
CA GLU A 292 1.17 -20.31 12.04
C GLU A 292 2.11 -21.52 12.12
N SER A 293 1.58 -22.72 12.34
CA SER A 293 2.37 -23.95 12.40
C SER A 293 3.03 -24.26 11.06
N ASP A 294 2.28 -24.16 9.95
CA ASP A 294 2.82 -24.36 8.59
C ASP A 294 3.95 -23.39 8.29
N ILE A 295 3.72 -22.09 8.49
CA ILE A 295 4.70 -21.03 8.21
C ILE A 295 5.95 -21.20 9.07
N LYS A 296 5.78 -21.46 10.38
CA LYS A 296 6.90 -21.70 11.31
C LYS A 296 7.79 -22.84 10.84
N ASN A 297 7.19 -23.92 10.33
CA ASN A 297 7.92 -25.11 9.88
C ASN A 297 8.57 -24.90 8.51
N LYS A 298 7.81 -24.45 7.50
CA LYS A 298 8.31 -24.24 6.13
C LYS A 298 9.46 -23.24 6.09
N LEU A 299 9.32 -22.12 6.81
CA LEU A 299 10.32 -21.05 6.84
C LEU A 299 11.35 -21.21 7.97
N ARG A 300 11.20 -22.23 8.83
CA ARG A 300 12.06 -22.49 9.99
C ARG A 300 12.22 -21.27 10.90
N LEU A 301 11.14 -20.51 11.10
CA LEU A 301 11.20 -19.20 11.79
C LEU A 301 11.81 -19.28 13.19
N THR A 302 11.58 -20.37 13.93
CA THR A 302 12.16 -20.59 15.26
C THR A 302 13.69 -20.59 15.22
N LYS A 303 14.30 -21.21 14.19
CA LYS A 303 15.76 -21.25 14.01
C LYS A 303 16.36 -19.85 13.87
N PHE A 304 15.67 -18.97 13.15
CA PHE A 304 16.13 -17.60 12.90
C PHE A 304 15.64 -16.60 13.94
N GLY A 305 14.91 -17.04 14.97
CA GLY A 305 14.30 -16.14 15.96
C GLY A 305 13.24 -15.21 15.36
N MET A 306 12.65 -15.57 14.22
CA MET A 306 11.74 -14.74 13.42
C MET A 306 10.26 -15.06 13.63
N VAL A 307 9.92 -15.80 14.68
CA VAL A 307 8.52 -16.01 15.08
C VAL A 307 7.95 -14.68 15.62
N PRO A 308 6.88 -14.12 15.01
CA PRO A 308 6.22 -12.92 15.51
C PRO A 308 5.57 -13.13 16.88
N GLU A 309 5.46 -12.04 17.65
CA GLU A 309 4.84 -12.05 18.98
C GLU A 309 3.31 -12.03 18.90
N HIS A 310 2.75 -11.44 17.84
CA HIS A 310 1.31 -11.45 17.56
C HIS A 310 0.89 -12.66 16.74
N SER A 311 -0.40 -12.97 16.75
CA SER A 311 -0.98 -14.09 15.99
C SER A 311 -1.02 -13.79 14.48
N PHE A 312 -1.08 -14.86 13.67
CA PHE A 312 -1.32 -14.72 12.23
C PHE A 312 -2.67 -14.06 11.95
N LEU A 313 -3.67 -14.32 12.78
CA LEU A 313 -4.97 -13.65 12.73
C LEU A 313 -4.86 -12.12 12.87
N ASN A 314 -4.01 -11.62 13.78
CA ASN A 314 -3.78 -10.18 13.94
C ASN A 314 -3.07 -9.59 12.70
N GLU A 315 -2.17 -10.34 12.07
CA GLU A 315 -1.54 -9.93 10.81
C GLU A 315 -2.54 -9.89 9.64
N MET A 316 -3.40 -10.93 9.51
CA MET A 316 -4.50 -10.97 8.55
C MET A 316 -5.43 -9.76 8.73
N ASN A 317 -5.79 -9.47 9.98
CA ASN A 317 -6.70 -8.38 10.31
C ASN A 317 -6.09 -6.99 10.09
N SER A 318 -4.76 -6.86 10.22
CA SER A 318 -4.08 -5.58 9.95
C SER A 318 -3.72 -5.40 8.46
N CYS A 319 -4.00 -6.39 7.61
CA CYS A 319 -3.63 -6.40 6.19
C CYS A 319 -2.12 -6.20 5.94
N LEU A 320 -1.28 -6.65 6.88
CA LEU A 320 0.18 -6.51 6.82
C LEU A 320 0.87 -7.79 6.31
N ILE A 321 0.09 -8.80 5.93
CA ILE A 321 0.63 -10.04 5.35
C ILE A 321 1.29 -9.74 4.02
N SER A 322 2.48 -10.29 3.87
CA SER A 322 3.23 -10.27 2.62
C SER A 322 3.75 -11.66 2.27
N THR A 323 3.95 -11.91 0.98
CA THR A 323 4.64 -13.11 0.53
C THR A 323 6.14 -12.91 0.69
N VAL A 324 6.83 -13.91 1.22
CA VAL A 324 8.29 -13.91 1.22
C VAL A 324 8.82 -14.38 -0.14
N PRO A 325 9.89 -13.78 -0.68
CA PRO A 325 10.53 -14.29 -1.88
C PRO A 325 11.07 -15.71 -1.70
N ASP A 326 11.06 -16.49 -2.79
CA ASP A 326 11.56 -17.86 -2.79
C ASP A 326 13.03 -17.92 -2.33
N GLY A 327 13.31 -18.79 -1.37
CA GLY A 327 14.66 -18.99 -0.85
C GLY A 327 15.19 -17.88 0.06
N PHE A 328 14.38 -16.89 0.46
CA PHE A 328 14.82 -15.81 1.37
C PHE A 328 15.52 -16.33 2.62
N TYR A 329 14.91 -17.26 3.36
CA TYR A 329 15.50 -17.81 4.57
C TYR A 329 16.71 -18.74 4.30
N ASN A 330 16.87 -19.26 3.08
CA ASN A 330 18.10 -19.95 2.69
C ASN A 330 19.25 -18.94 2.56
N ARG A 331 18.97 -17.73 2.05
CA ARG A 331 19.95 -16.62 2.02
C ARG A 331 20.30 -16.14 3.42
N VAL A 332 19.32 -16.09 4.32
CA VAL A 332 19.55 -15.83 5.76
C VAL A 332 20.45 -16.90 6.37
N GLU A 333 20.18 -18.18 6.10
CA GLU A 333 21.00 -19.29 6.59
C GLU A 333 22.44 -19.25 6.06
N SER A 334 22.62 -18.88 4.79
CA SER A 334 23.96 -18.76 4.18
C SER A 334 24.77 -17.57 4.71
N GLY A 335 24.13 -16.56 5.31
CA GLY A 335 24.77 -15.31 5.73
C GLY A 335 24.82 -14.21 4.66
N SER A 336 24.27 -14.44 3.46
CA SER A 336 24.15 -13.40 2.42
C SER A 336 23.04 -12.38 2.72
N ILE A 337 22.11 -12.71 3.63
CA ILE A 337 21.17 -11.77 4.24
C ILE A 337 21.31 -11.85 5.76
N ASN A 338 21.61 -10.72 6.40
CA ASN A 338 21.73 -10.62 7.84
C ASN A 338 20.52 -9.90 8.43
N LEU A 339 19.72 -10.58 9.24
CA LEU A 339 18.58 -9.98 9.93
C LEU A 339 19.04 -9.39 11.26
N LYS A 340 18.78 -8.10 11.51
CA LYS A 340 19.07 -7.45 12.79
C LYS A 340 17.84 -6.74 13.34
N ASN A 341 17.48 -7.08 14.58
CA ASN A 341 16.44 -6.36 15.30
C ASN A 341 16.96 -4.96 15.67
N ALA A 342 16.23 -3.93 15.25
CA ALA A 342 16.58 -2.53 15.40
C ALA A 342 15.33 -1.71 15.74
N PRO A 343 14.89 -1.69 17.02
CA PRO A 343 13.77 -0.86 17.46
C PRO A 343 13.98 0.63 17.23
N THR A 344 15.22 1.08 17.42
CA THR A 344 15.68 2.43 17.10
C THR A 344 16.93 2.34 16.23
N PHE A 345 17.10 3.32 15.35
CA PHE A 345 18.32 3.45 14.58
C PHE A 345 18.64 4.92 14.33
N GLY A 346 19.91 5.21 14.09
CA GLY A 346 20.43 6.48 13.62
C GLY A 346 21.58 6.24 12.67
N PHE A 347 22.24 7.29 12.24
CA PHE A 347 23.34 7.21 11.29
C PHE A 347 24.65 7.66 11.92
N CYS A 348 25.74 7.11 11.41
CA CYS A 348 27.11 7.53 11.69
C CYS A 348 27.89 7.57 10.39
N LYS A 349 29.13 8.05 10.45
CA LYS A 349 30.00 8.26 9.28
C LYS A 349 30.04 7.07 8.31
N ASN A 350 30.14 5.84 8.85
CA ASN A 350 30.38 4.62 8.08
C ASN A 350 29.17 3.66 8.03
N GLY A 351 27.99 4.07 8.51
CA GLY A 351 26.82 3.18 8.50
C GLY A 351 25.70 3.59 9.45
N ILE A 352 24.99 2.59 9.96
CA ILE A 352 23.81 2.75 10.81
C ILE A 352 24.14 2.38 12.26
N LEU A 353 23.79 3.24 13.20
CA LEU A 353 23.79 2.96 14.64
C LEU A 353 22.47 2.28 15.00
N VAL A 354 22.53 1.06 15.53
CA VAL A 354 21.35 0.30 15.94
C VAL A 354 21.26 0.27 17.46
N GLY A 355 20.14 0.74 18.01
CA GLY A 355 19.86 0.74 19.45
C GLY A 355 18.81 -0.30 19.84
N ASN A 356 18.93 -0.85 21.04
CA ASN A 356 17.99 -1.84 21.59
C ASN A 356 16.80 -1.20 22.33
N GLY A 357 16.62 0.11 22.23
CA GLY A 357 15.53 0.87 22.86
C GLY A 357 15.58 1.01 24.39
N LYS A 358 16.47 0.27 25.09
CA LYS A 358 16.60 0.30 26.56
C LYS A 358 17.89 0.95 27.09
N ASP A 359 19.00 0.84 26.36
CA ASP A 359 20.30 1.39 26.75
C ASP A 359 20.89 2.23 25.60
N GLN A 360 21.25 3.49 25.87
CA GLN A 360 21.93 4.38 24.92
C GLN A 360 23.40 3.99 24.68
N GLU A 361 23.96 3.07 25.47
CA GLU A 361 25.39 2.73 25.46
C GLU A 361 25.75 1.49 24.63
N ALA A 362 24.76 0.71 24.16
CA ALA A 362 24.99 -0.50 23.38
C ALA A 362 24.66 -0.31 21.87
N GLU A 363 24.96 0.86 21.31
CA GLU A 363 24.78 1.12 19.88
C GLU A 363 25.79 0.29 19.07
N LYS A 364 25.29 -0.72 18.34
CA LYS A 364 26.11 -1.49 17.39
C LYS A 364 26.10 -0.81 16.03
N VAL A 365 27.28 -0.61 15.46
CA VAL A 365 27.43 -0.10 14.10
C VAL A 365 27.14 -1.22 13.10
N VAL A 366 26.30 -0.92 12.12
CA VAL A 366 26.09 -1.71 10.91
C VAL A 366 26.71 -0.94 9.77
N GLU A 367 27.90 -1.39 9.35
CA GLU A 367 28.59 -0.80 8.21
C GLU A 367 27.80 -1.01 6.93
N ALA A 368 27.73 0.02 6.11
CA ALA A 368 27.05 -0.01 4.82
C ALA A 368 27.61 1.08 3.90
N ASP A 369 27.62 0.81 2.60
CA ASP A 369 27.86 1.82 1.56
C ASP A 369 26.56 2.52 1.17
N ILE A 370 25.44 1.78 1.26
CA ILE A 370 24.11 2.20 0.82
C ILE A 370 23.08 1.83 1.89
N VAL A 371 22.19 2.76 2.19
CA VAL A 371 21.01 2.53 3.04
C VAL A 371 19.75 2.73 2.21
N ILE A 372 18.91 1.70 2.13
CA ILE A 372 17.62 1.74 1.43
C ILE A 372 16.50 1.70 2.46
N LEU A 373 15.81 2.83 2.64
CA LEU A 373 14.68 2.97 3.54
C LEU A 373 13.43 2.36 2.90
N CYS A 374 13.00 1.22 3.43
CA CYS A 374 11.75 0.54 3.05
C CYS A 374 10.66 0.80 4.11
N THR A 375 10.51 2.06 4.50
CA THR A 375 9.74 2.52 5.66
C THR A 375 8.30 2.94 5.32
N GLY A 376 7.83 2.60 4.11
CA GLY A 376 6.45 2.78 3.67
C GLY A 376 6.18 4.17 3.08
N PHE A 377 4.92 4.58 3.07
CA PHE A 377 4.47 5.82 2.41
C PHE A 377 3.50 6.59 3.28
N ARG A 378 3.47 7.93 3.14
CA ARG A 378 2.55 8.82 3.85
C ARG A 378 1.25 9.05 3.06
N GLY A 379 0.59 7.96 2.65
CA GLY A 379 -0.58 8.03 1.75
C GLY A 379 -1.76 8.86 2.26
N ILE A 380 -1.97 8.93 3.58
CA ILE A 380 -3.01 9.78 4.20
C ILE A 380 -2.65 11.26 4.10
N HIS A 381 -1.38 11.61 4.28
CA HIS A 381 -0.91 12.99 4.15
C HIS A 381 -1.15 13.51 2.72
N LYS A 382 -0.73 12.74 1.71
CA LYS A 382 -1.04 13.01 0.30
C LYS A 382 -2.53 13.26 0.04
N LEU A 383 -3.40 12.45 0.65
CA LEU A 383 -4.84 12.58 0.50
C LEU A 383 -5.43 13.77 1.25
N LYS A 384 -4.86 14.13 2.41
CA LYS A 384 -5.26 15.30 3.18
C LYS A 384 -5.02 16.57 2.36
N HIS A 385 -3.81 16.74 1.83
CA HIS A 385 -3.37 17.99 1.22
C HIS A 385 -3.93 18.27 -0.18
N ILE A 386 -4.67 17.34 -0.78
CA ILE A 386 -5.40 17.62 -2.03
C ILE A 386 -6.62 18.51 -1.80
N PHE A 387 -7.18 18.55 -0.58
CA PHE A 387 -8.37 19.36 -0.29
C PHE A 387 -8.01 20.77 0.19
N GLU A 388 -8.73 21.78 -0.31
CA GLU A 388 -8.59 23.16 0.14
C GLU A 388 -9.15 23.39 1.55
N SER A 389 -10.28 22.76 1.86
CA SER A 389 -11.00 22.96 3.13
C SER A 389 -10.34 22.19 4.26
N THR A 390 -10.05 22.88 5.37
CA THR A 390 -9.55 22.27 6.61
C THR A 390 -10.53 21.25 7.17
N ILE A 391 -11.83 21.44 6.99
CA ILE A 391 -12.88 20.48 7.41
C ILE A 391 -12.68 19.13 6.71
N PHE A 392 -12.46 19.13 5.39
CA PHE A 392 -12.21 17.90 4.64
C PHE A 392 -10.85 17.28 4.98
N GLN A 393 -9.85 18.12 5.23
CA GLN A 393 -8.53 17.68 5.66
C GLN A 393 -8.58 16.93 6.99
N ASP A 394 -9.26 17.49 8.00
CA ASP A 394 -9.36 16.90 9.32
C ASP A 394 -10.20 15.62 9.30
N TYR A 395 -11.23 15.58 8.47
CA TYR A 395 -12.04 14.37 8.28
C TYR A 395 -11.25 13.20 7.69
N ILE A 396 -10.39 13.46 6.69
CA ILE A 396 -9.56 12.44 6.06
C ILE A 396 -8.46 11.92 6.99
N ALA A 397 -7.91 12.81 7.82
CA ALA A 397 -6.91 12.45 8.80
C ALA A 397 -7.49 11.49 9.87
N GLY A 398 -8.77 11.64 10.20
CA GLY A 398 -9.36 10.96 11.36
C GLY A 398 -8.78 11.47 12.68
N SER A 399 -9.17 10.85 13.80
CA SER A 399 -8.45 11.05 15.08
C SER A 399 -7.27 10.07 15.15
N ASN A 400 -6.22 10.43 15.88
CA ASN A 400 -5.02 9.58 16.07
C ASN A 400 -5.34 8.17 16.64
N ASP A 401 -6.52 7.99 17.22
CA ASP A 401 -6.96 6.74 17.86
C ASP A 401 -8.06 5.99 17.09
N ALA A 402 -8.61 6.54 16.00
CA ALA A 402 -9.71 5.92 15.26
C ALA A 402 -9.30 5.45 13.85
N ALA A 403 -9.95 4.39 13.39
CA ALA A 403 -9.97 4.03 11.97
C ALA A 403 -10.49 5.25 11.16
N VAL A 404 -9.81 5.57 10.05
CA VAL A 404 -10.25 6.61 9.11
C VAL A 404 -11.74 6.37 8.77
N PRO A 405 -12.64 7.36 8.98
CA PRO A 405 -14.10 7.18 8.95
C PRO A 405 -14.69 7.03 7.53
N LEU A 406 -13.94 6.47 6.58
CA LEU A 406 -14.32 6.36 5.16
C LEU A 406 -15.03 5.03 4.82
N TYR A 407 -15.34 4.18 5.80
CA TYR A 407 -15.97 2.87 5.59
C TYR A 407 -17.49 2.99 5.40
N ARG A 408 -17.99 2.64 4.20
CA ARG A 408 -19.40 2.37 3.82
C ARG A 408 -20.47 3.41 4.17
N LYS A 409 -20.12 4.54 4.77
CA LYS A 409 -20.98 5.72 4.84
C LYS A 409 -20.51 6.70 3.77
N PRO A 410 -21.32 7.04 2.75
CA PRO A 410 -21.05 8.22 1.95
C PRO A 410 -21.19 9.38 2.93
N MET A 411 -20.12 10.09 3.26
CA MET A 411 -20.19 11.21 4.22
C MET A 411 -19.62 12.51 3.67
N LEU A 412 -18.92 12.47 2.53
CA LEU A 412 -18.58 13.66 1.75
C LEU A 412 -19.60 13.84 0.61
N PRO A 413 -20.07 15.07 0.33
CA PRO A 413 -21.01 15.29 -0.75
C PRO A 413 -20.33 14.92 -2.07
N THR A 414 -21.04 14.14 -2.89
CA THR A 414 -20.65 13.85 -4.28
C THR A 414 -19.21 13.33 -4.46
N THR A 415 -18.60 12.77 -3.40
CA THR A 415 -17.23 12.25 -3.39
C THR A 415 -17.23 10.76 -3.09
N SER A 416 -16.38 10.00 -3.76
CA SER A 416 -16.17 8.58 -3.46
C SER A 416 -14.68 8.24 -3.45
N PHE A 417 -14.28 7.37 -2.51
CA PHE A 417 -12.92 6.84 -2.45
C PHE A 417 -12.93 5.40 -2.94
N VAL A 418 -12.07 5.08 -3.92
CA VAL A 418 -11.86 3.71 -4.38
C VAL A 418 -10.42 3.33 -4.03
N SER A 419 -10.20 2.15 -3.42
CA SER A 419 -8.92 1.59 -2.91
C SER A 419 -8.33 2.10 -1.59
N ASN A 420 -9.08 2.87 -0.79
CA ASN A 420 -8.64 3.30 0.55
C ASN A 420 -8.82 2.23 1.66
N TRP A 421 -8.97 0.96 1.30
CA TRP A 421 -9.56 -0.09 2.16
C TRP A 421 -8.61 -0.81 3.11
N GLN A 422 -7.31 -0.48 3.16
CA GLN A 422 -6.41 -0.99 4.22
C GLN A 422 -6.63 -0.34 5.60
N VAL A 423 -7.84 0.17 5.87
CA VAL A 423 -8.25 0.56 7.22
C VAL A 423 -9.22 -0.51 7.70
N MET A 424 -8.67 -1.59 8.25
CA MET A 424 -9.46 -2.52 9.04
C MET A 424 -9.44 -2.07 10.50
N VAL A 425 -10.66 -1.95 11.02
CA VAL A 425 -11.11 -1.96 12.41
C VAL A 425 -9.98 -2.25 13.41
N LYS A 426 -9.57 -1.22 14.16
CA LYS A 426 -8.93 -1.43 15.45
C LYS A 426 -10.03 -2.03 16.32
N ASP A 427 -9.95 -3.33 16.57
CA ASP A 427 -10.87 -4.03 17.46
C ASP A 427 -10.62 -3.48 18.87
N THR A 428 -11.42 -2.49 19.28
CA THR A 428 -11.22 -1.77 20.55
C THR A 428 -11.51 -2.62 21.78
N ASP A 429 -12.03 -3.85 21.60
CA ASP A 429 -12.42 -4.72 22.70
C ASP A 429 -11.50 -5.94 22.93
N ALA A 430 -10.45 -6.12 22.14
CA ALA A 430 -9.47 -7.23 22.34
C ALA A 430 -8.19 -6.81 23.10
N MET A 431 -8.09 -5.55 23.54
CA MET A 431 -7.00 -5.05 24.37
C MET A 431 -7.54 -4.42 25.66
N LYS A 432 -8.01 -5.27 26.57
CA LYS A 432 -7.87 -5.04 28.00
C LYS A 432 -7.09 -6.22 28.60
N PRO A 433 -6.22 -5.95 29.58
CA PRO A 433 -5.15 -6.86 30.02
C PRO A 433 -5.65 -8.23 30.45
#